data_AF-A0A6I9HC95-F1
#
_entry.id   AF-A0A6I9HC95-F1
#
_cell.length_a   1.000
_cell.length_b   1.000
_cell.length_c   1.000
_cell.angle_alpha   90.00
_cell.angle_beta   90.00
_cell.angle_gamma   90.00
#
_symmetry.space_group_name_H-M   'P 1'
#
loop_
_entity.id
_entity.type
_entity.pdbx_description
1 polymer ?
#
loop_
_entity_poly.entity_id
_entity_poly.type
_entity_poly.pdbx_seq_one_letter_code
_entity_poly.pdbx_strand_id
1 'polypeptide(L)' 'MALAGLKADGHRLILEVVTNWNAVDPVVDRDIVFHCNIYDLDFGADGKLDPLCEEARKAVLNA' A
#
# COMPACT_ATOMS: atom_id res chain seq x y z
N MET A 1 13.11 -22.18 -2.83
CA MET A 1 14.34 -22.80 -2.26
C MET A 1 14.86 -22.11 -1.00
N ALA A 2 14.70 -20.79 -0.81
CA ALA A 2 15.24 -20.07 0.37
C ALA A 2 14.66 -20.52 1.74
N LEU A 3 13.39 -20.91 1.80
CA LEU A 3 12.73 -21.33 3.04
C LEU A 3 13.37 -22.60 3.67
N ALA A 4 13.96 -23.46 2.84
CA ALA A 4 14.58 -24.70 3.27
C ALA A 4 15.98 -24.47 3.89
N GLY A 5 16.73 -23.50 3.39
CA GLY A 5 18.07 -23.16 3.91
C GLY A 5 18.00 -22.60 5.34
N LEU A 6 17.14 -21.59 5.55
CA LEU A 6 17.01 -20.94 6.86
C LEU A 6 16.58 -21.91 7.99
N LYS A 7 15.71 -22.88 7.66
CA LYS A 7 15.34 -23.95 8.61
C LYS A 7 16.49 -24.92 8.88
N ALA A 8 17.27 -25.27 7.85
CA ALA A 8 18.44 -26.14 7.99
C ALA A 8 19.54 -25.50 8.86
N ASP A 9 19.66 -24.17 8.80
CA ASP A 9 20.58 -23.38 9.62
C ASP A 9 20.07 -23.15 11.07
N GLY A 10 18.92 -23.74 11.44
CA GLY A 10 18.38 -23.68 12.80
C GLY A 10 17.51 -22.46 13.11
N HIS A 11 17.19 -21.61 12.12
CA HIS A 11 16.33 -20.46 12.33
C HIS A 11 14.84 -20.83 12.36
N ARG A 12 14.10 -20.22 13.29
CA ARG A 12 12.63 -20.30 13.32
C ARG A 12 12.07 -19.33 12.28
N LEU A 13 11.25 -19.87 11.39
CA LEU A 13 10.62 -19.10 10.31
C LEU A 13 9.15 -18.85 10.64
N ILE A 14 8.75 -17.58 10.63
CA ILE A 14 7.37 -17.15 10.79
C ILE A 14 6.96 -16.51 9.47
N LEU A 15 5.88 -17.01 8.88
CA LEU A 15 5.27 -16.45 7.69
C LEU A 15 3.99 -15.76 8.13
N GLU A 16 3.93 -14.45 7.91
CA GLU A 16 2.77 -13.63 8.20
C GLU A 16 2.28 -12.97 6.92
N VAL A 17 0.97 -13.00 6.72
CA VAL A 17 0.33 -12.29 5.62
C VAL A 17 0.20 -10.82 6.02
N VAL A 18 0.81 -9.93 5.23
CA VAL A 18 0.67 -8.48 5.41
C VAL A 18 -0.33 -7.97 4.39
N THR A 19 -1.55 -7.64 4.82
CA THR A 19 -2.66 -7.26 3.94
C THR A 19 -2.58 -5.83 3.43
N ASN A 20 -1.96 -4.92 4.19
CA ASN A 20 -1.84 -3.49 3.83
C ASN A 20 -0.49 -3.14 3.20
N TRP A 21 0.33 -4.12 2.79
CA TRP A 21 1.65 -3.82 2.21
C TRP A 21 1.57 -2.90 0.98
N ASN A 22 0.50 -3.05 0.20
CA ASN A 22 0.25 -2.28 -1.02
C ASN A 22 -0.83 -1.21 -0.85
N ALA A 23 -1.28 -0.95 0.38
CA ALA A 23 -2.33 0.04 0.62
C ALA A 23 -1.75 1.47 0.57
N VAL A 24 -2.52 2.39 -0.01
CA VAL A 24 -2.31 3.83 0.08
C VAL A 24 -3.43 4.40 0.92
N ASP A 25 -3.09 4.76 2.17
CA ASP A 25 -4.04 5.18 3.21
C ASP A 25 -3.71 6.61 3.68
N PRO A 26 -4.18 7.67 3.00
CA PRO A 26 -4.09 9.03 3.54
C PRO A 26 -4.81 9.12 4.89
N VAL A 27 -4.10 9.64 5.90
CA VAL A 27 -4.62 9.81 7.26
C VAL A 27 -4.72 11.30 7.60
N VAL A 28 -5.90 11.75 8.01
CA VAL A 28 -6.18 13.10 8.52
C VAL A 28 -6.83 12.95 9.89
N ASP A 29 -6.35 13.70 10.89
CA ASP A 29 -6.88 13.65 12.26
C ASP A 29 -7.01 12.24 12.87
N ARG A 30 -6.09 11.34 12.48
CA ARG A 30 -6.00 9.92 12.87
C ARG A 30 -7.02 8.98 12.20
N ASP A 31 -7.83 9.49 11.30
CA ASP A 31 -8.76 8.69 10.50
C ASP A 31 -8.21 8.49 9.08
N ILE A 32 -8.38 7.27 8.55
CA ILE A 32 -8.09 6.96 7.16
C ILE A 32 -9.22 7.55 6.32
N VAL A 33 -8.90 8.54 5.49
CA VAL A 33 -9.91 9.29 4.72
C VAL A 33 -10.07 8.76 3.30
N PHE A 34 -9.14 7.92 2.84
CA PHE A 34 -9.17 7.27 1.54
C PHE A 34 -8.36 5.97 1.60
N HIS A 35 -8.69 5.00 0.74
CA HIS A 35 -7.98 3.73 0.63
C HIS A 35 -7.94 3.30 -0.83
N CYS A 36 -6.76 2.97 -1.35
CA CYS A 36 -6.62 2.25 -2.61
C CYS A 36 -5.40 1.31 -2.60
N ASN A 37 -5.31 0.41 -3.58
CA ASN A 37 -4.10 -0.36 -3.81
C ASN A 37 -3.13 0.43 -4.70
N ILE A 38 -1.85 0.43 -4.38
CA ILE A 38 -0.82 1.12 -5.17
C ILE A 38 -0.75 0.63 -6.63
N TYR A 39 -1.16 -0.61 -6.90
CA TYR A 39 -1.22 -1.16 -8.26
C TYR A 39 -2.41 -0.66 -9.08
N ASP A 40 -3.40 -0.02 -8.44
CA ASP A 40 -4.52 0.60 -9.13
C ASP A 40 -4.18 2.01 -9.64
N LEU A 41 -3.07 2.60 -9.16
CA LEU A 41 -2.61 3.93 -9.57
C LEU A 41 -1.90 3.88 -10.93
N ASP A 42 -2.33 4.74 -11.86
CA ASP A 42 -1.65 4.92 -13.14
C ASP A 42 -0.60 6.04 -13.08
N PHE A 43 0.68 5.66 -13.09
CA PHE A 43 1.80 6.59 -13.10
C PHE A 43 2.21 6.94 -14.53
N GLY A 44 1.31 7.59 -15.28
CA GLY A 44 1.58 8.09 -16.61
C GLY A 44 2.66 9.20 -16.63
N ALA A 45 3.33 9.37 -17.78
CA ALA A 45 4.31 10.45 -18.00
C ALA A 45 3.71 11.69 -18.67
N ASP A 46 2.37 11.78 -18.75
CA ASP A 46 1.65 12.85 -19.44
C ASP A 46 1.46 14.12 -18.57
N GLY A 47 1.93 14.07 -17.30
CA GLY A 47 1.85 15.17 -16.35
C GLY A 47 0.46 15.38 -15.75
N LYS A 48 -0.51 14.50 -16.03
CA LYS A 48 -1.83 14.56 -15.41
C LYS A 48 -1.85 13.77 -14.10
N LEU A 49 -2.71 14.20 -13.19
CA LEU A 49 -2.98 13.45 -11.98
C LEU A 49 -3.85 12.24 -12.34
N ASP A 50 -3.44 11.08 -11.85
CA ASP A 50 -4.23 9.86 -11.90
C ASP A 50 -5.63 10.07 -11.27
N PRO A 51 -6.71 9.48 -11.83
CA PRO A 51 -8.05 9.64 -11.29
C PRO A 51 -8.21 9.24 -9.81
N LEU A 52 -7.56 8.18 -9.34
CA LEU A 52 -7.60 7.78 -7.93
C LEU A 52 -6.83 8.78 -7.06
N CYS A 53 -5.72 9.33 -7.57
CA CYS A 53 -5.02 10.41 -6.87
C CYS A 53 -5.90 11.68 -6.75
N GLU A 54 -6.72 12.00 -7.75
CA GLU A 54 -7.69 13.10 -7.70
C GLU A 54 -8.79 12.83 -6.66
N GLU A 55 -9.29 11.60 -6.57
CA GLU A 55 -10.25 11.19 -5.54
C GLU A 55 -9.66 11.26 -4.14
N ALA A 56 -8.43 10.75 -3.95
CA ALA A 56 -7.70 10.86 -2.69
C ALA A 56 -7.51 12.32 -2.27
N ARG A 57 -7.16 13.21 -3.22
CA ARG A 57 -7.02 14.65 -2.95
C ARG A 57 -8.34 15.26 -2.46
N LYS A 58 -9.47 14.93 -3.11
CA LYS A 58 -10.80 15.41 -2.69
C LYS A 58 -11.18 14.89 -1.31
N ALA A 59 -10.88 13.62 -1.02
CA ALA A 59 -11.15 13.03 0.29
C ALA A 59 -10.39 13.76 1.40
N VAL A 60 -9.10 14.06 1.19
CA VAL A 60 -8.29 14.84 2.14
C VAL A 60 -8.81 16.27 2.33
N LEU A 61 -9.24 16.94 1.26
CA LEU A 61 -9.76 18.32 1.34
C LEU A 61 -11.11 18.42 2.08
N ASN A 62 -11.86 17.33 2.13
CA ASN A 62 -13.19 17.27 2.76
C ASN A 62 -13.19 16.58 4.13
N ALA A 63 -12.03 16.19 4.63
CA ALA A 63 -11.83 15.52 5.90
C ALA A 63 -11.86 16.51 7.08
#